data_AF-A0A1V6CG58-F1
#
_entry.id   AF-A0A1V6CG58-F1
#
_cell.length_a   1.000
_cell.length_b   1.000
_cell.length_c   1.000
_cell.angle_alpha   90.00
_cell.angle_beta   90.00
_cell.angle_gamma   90.00
#
_symmetry.space_group_name_H-M   'P 1'
#
loop_
_entity.id
_entity.type
_entity.pdbx_description
1 polymer ?
#
loop_
_entity_poly.entity_id
_entity_poly.type
_entity_poly.pdbx_seq_one_letter_code
_entity_poly.pdbx_strand_id
1 'polypeptide(L)'
;MLISESTKQKIIRWYARQPEAVRIDLFAKQRDLFFELLKREQEKPEHNKKPIHEITYESFLGVLYYAWKTEEPASFKEPDQNIEKIRTKIIERMQRHKKRKKTPPKQKKLQQLEKFDKDVRLMREKGLSYQKIAEYLNTYHKVKIHFTYIQKYLKDRTT
;
A
#
# COMPACT_ATOMS: atom_id res chain seq x y z
N MET A 1 3.20 -21.49 15.94
CA MET A 1 2.14 -21.38 14.90
C MET A 1 2.66 -21.94 13.58
N LEU A 2 2.02 -22.95 12.96
CA LEU A 2 2.49 -23.54 11.70
C LEU A 2 2.04 -22.68 10.51
N ILE A 3 2.83 -21.66 10.18
CA ILE A 3 2.64 -20.81 9.00
C ILE A 3 3.42 -21.44 7.84
N SER A 4 2.77 -21.72 6.72
CA SER A 4 3.45 -22.23 5.53
C SER A 4 4.49 -21.23 5.00
N GLU A 5 5.58 -21.72 4.41
CA GLU A 5 6.67 -20.86 3.94
C GLU A 5 6.20 -19.84 2.89
N SER A 6 5.28 -20.25 2.02
CA SER A 6 4.63 -19.36 1.05
C SER A 6 3.83 -18.24 1.72
N THR A 7 3.19 -18.53 2.86
CA THR A 7 2.44 -17.53 3.64
C THR A 7 3.39 -16.58 4.35
N LYS A 8 4.50 -17.08 4.93
CA LYS A 8 5.53 -16.22 5.54
C LYS A 8 6.06 -15.18 4.55
N GLN A 9 6.40 -15.60 3.34
CA GLN A 9 6.86 -14.68 2.30
C GLN A 9 5.80 -13.64 1.92
N LYS A 10 4.51 -14.05 1.84
CA LYS A 10 3.41 -13.13 1.54
C LYS A 10 3.25 -12.07 2.63
N ILE A 11 3.24 -12.45 3.91
CA ILE A 11 3.05 -11.50 5.01
C ILE A 11 4.23 -10.54 5.16
N ILE A 12 5.47 -10.99 4.92
CA ILE A 12 6.65 -10.13 4.92
C ILE A 12 6.58 -9.11 3.78
N ARG A 13 6.19 -9.53 2.56
CA ARG A 13 5.99 -8.60 1.43
C ARG A 13 4.83 -7.63 1.67
N TRP A 14 3.78 -8.06 2.36
CA TRP A 14 2.70 -7.18 2.78
C TRP A 14 3.18 -6.13 3.79
N TYR A 15 3.94 -6.55 4.80
CA TYR A 15 4.55 -5.68 5.81
C TYR A 15 5.45 -4.60 5.18
N ALA A 16 6.30 -4.98 4.23
CA ALA A 16 7.20 -4.06 3.54
C ALA A 16 6.46 -2.94 2.78
N ARG A 17 5.19 -3.14 2.42
CA ARG A 17 4.34 -2.15 1.74
C ARG A 17 3.57 -1.25 2.70
N GLN A 18 3.69 -1.46 4.01
CA GLN A 18 2.97 -0.67 5.00
C GLN A 18 3.66 0.68 5.28
N PRO A 19 2.88 1.74 5.54
CA PRO A 19 3.44 3.02 6.00
C PRO A 19 4.28 2.82 7.26
N GLU A 20 5.30 3.66 7.43
CA GLU A 20 6.21 3.59 8.58
C GLU A 20 5.48 3.60 9.93
N ALA A 21 4.46 4.46 10.09
CA ALA A 21 3.64 4.51 11.30
C ALA A 21 2.99 3.15 11.62
N VAL A 22 2.54 2.41 10.60
CA VAL A 22 1.95 1.06 10.80
C VAL A 22 3.04 0.05 11.15
N ARG A 23 4.23 0.17 10.56
CA ARG A 23 5.37 -0.70 10.87
C ARG A 23 5.84 -0.53 12.32
N ILE A 24 5.90 0.71 12.81
CA ILE A 24 6.24 1.02 14.22
C ILE A 24 5.19 0.40 15.17
N ASP A 25 3.90 0.54 14.87
CA ASP A 25 2.81 -0.06 15.65
C ASP A 25 2.92 -1.60 15.72
N LEU A 26 3.26 -2.24 14.60
CA LEU A 26 3.47 -3.68 14.54
C LEU A 26 4.70 -4.11 15.36
N PHE A 27 5.77 -3.30 15.37
CA PHE A 27 6.93 -3.56 16.23
C PHE A 27 6.61 -3.44 17.72
N ALA A 28 5.79 -2.47 18.13
CA ALA A 28 5.34 -2.37 19.51
C ALA A 28 4.59 -3.65 19.94
N LYS A 29 3.63 -4.09 19.11
CA LYS A 29 2.89 -5.35 19.33
C LYS A 29 3.78 -6.58 19.31
N GLN A 30 4.81 -6.61 18.47
CA GLN A 30 5.78 -7.70 18.42
C GLN A 30 6.54 -7.80 19.74
N ARG A 31 6.93 -6.67 20.32
CA ARG A 31 7.62 -6.64 21.62
C ARG A 31 6.73 -7.19 22.74
N ASP A 32 5.46 -6.83 22.76
CA ASP A 32 4.52 -7.34 23.76
C ASP A 32 4.36 -8.85 23.63
N LEU A 33 4.14 -9.35 22.40
CA LEU A 33 4.05 -10.78 22.12
C LEU A 33 5.36 -11.52 22.42
N PHE A 34 6.52 -10.89 22.18
CA PHE A 34 7.82 -11.45 22.49
C PHE A 34 7.95 -11.75 23.99
N PHE A 35 7.56 -10.81 24.86
CA PHE A 35 7.62 -11.03 26.30
C PHE A 35 6.63 -12.10 26.77
N GLU A 36 5.46 -12.19 26.16
CA GLU A 36 4.52 -13.29 26.44
C GLU A 36 5.11 -14.65 26.07
N LEU A 37 5.72 -14.77 24.89
CA LEU A 37 6.37 -16.00 24.45
C LEU A 37 7.59 -16.32 25.32
N LEU A 38 8.38 -15.32 25.69
CA LEU A 38 9.55 -15.50 26.55
C LEU A 38 9.15 -16.05 27.92
N LYS A 39 8.07 -15.53 28.53
CA LYS A 39 7.53 -16.07 29.80
C LYS A 39 7.13 -17.54 29.67
N ARG A 40 6.41 -17.89 28.59
CA ARG A 40 6.00 -19.27 28.31
C ARG A 40 7.18 -20.22 28.06
N GLU A 41 8.27 -19.71 27.48
CA GLU A 41 9.51 -20.48 27.29
C GLU A 41 10.31 -20.62 28.59
N GLN A 42 10.24 -19.65 29.51
CA GLN A 42 10.88 -19.74 30.83
C GLN A 42 10.28 -20.85 31.70
N GLU A 43 8.99 -21.15 31.54
CA GLU A 43 8.29 -22.24 32.23
C GLU A 43 8.68 -23.64 31.72
N LYS A 44 9.44 -23.74 30.63
CA LYS A 44 9.84 -25.02 30.03
C LYS A 44 11.16 -25.54 30.60
N PRO A 45 11.35 -26.88 30.59
CA PRO A 45 12.65 -27.49 30.87
C PRO A 45 13.74 -26.93 29.95
N GLU A 46 14.95 -26.76 30.47
CA GLU A 46 16.05 -26.07 29.79
C GLU A 46 16.42 -26.67 28.41
N HIS A 47 16.28 -27.99 28.26
CA HIS A 47 16.52 -28.71 27.00
C HIS A 47 15.46 -28.46 25.91
N ASN A 48 14.30 -27.87 26.27
CA ASN A 48 13.21 -27.55 25.34
C ASN A 48 13.04 -26.05 25.11
N LYS A 49 13.91 -25.22 25.70
CA LYS A 49 13.84 -23.77 25.57
C LYS A 49 14.27 -23.37 24.17
N LYS A 50 13.41 -22.60 23.49
CA LYS A 50 13.80 -21.99 22.22
C LYS A 50 14.85 -20.91 22.45
N PRO A 51 15.82 -20.76 21.54
CA PRO A 51 16.75 -19.65 21.61
C PRO A 51 16.03 -18.32 21.35
N ILE A 52 16.55 -17.24 21.93
CA ILE A 52 15.94 -15.91 21.89
C ILE A 52 15.63 -15.44 20.45
N HIS A 53 16.51 -15.71 19.50
CA HIS A 53 16.32 -15.27 18.10
C HIS A 53 15.12 -15.96 17.44
N GLU A 54 14.82 -17.21 17.77
CA GLU A 54 13.63 -17.90 17.29
C GLU A 54 12.34 -17.31 17.89
N ILE A 55 12.37 -16.94 19.17
CA ILE A 55 11.24 -16.29 19.85
C ILE A 55 10.96 -14.92 19.22
N THR A 56 12.03 -14.15 18.94
CA THR A 56 11.93 -12.86 18.22
C THR A 56 11.34 -13.04 16.83
N TYR A 57 11.77 -14.05 16.09
CA TYR A 57 11.24 -14.31 14.76
C TYR A 57 9.78 -14.81 14.80
N GLU A 58 9.43 -15.69 15.74
CA GLU A 58 8.07 -16.21 15.92
C GLU A 58 7.09 -15.10 16.32
N SER A 59 7.48 -14.23 17.27
CA SER A 59 6.66 -13.07 17.66
C SER A 59 6.45 -12.11 16.49
N PHE A 60 7.50 -11.85 15.68
CA PHE A 60 7.37 -11.01 14.50
C PHE A 60 6.40 -11.60 13.48
N LEU A 61 6.57 -12.87 13.10
CA LEU A 61 5.67 -13.55 12.17
C LEU A 61 4.24 -13.65 12.70
N GLY A 62 4.06 -13.87 14.01
CA GLY A 62 2.75 -13.95 14.65
C GLY A 62 1.96 -12.65 14.53
N VAL A 63 2.60 -11.52 14.84
CA VAL A 63 1.96 -10.19 14.72
C VAL A 63 1.68 -9.85 13.26
N LEU A 64 2.61 -10.13 12.35
CA LEU A 64 2.38 -9.91 10.92
C LEU A 64 1.22 -10.74 10.38
N TYR A 65 1.15 -12.00 10.77
CA TYR A 65 0.08 -12.91 10.35
C TYR A 65 -1.28 -12.43 10.86
N TYR A 66 -1.38 -12.05 12.13
CA TYR A 66 -2.62 -11.55 12.70
C TYR A 66 -3.07 -10.26 12.00
N ALA A 67 -2.16 -9.30 11.84
CA ALA A 67 -2.46 -8.04 11.17
C ALA A 67 -2.88 -8.23 9.70
N TRP A 68 -2.16 -9.08 8.96
CA TRP A 68 -2.49 -9.41 7.57
C TRP A 68 -3.86 -10.09 7.46
N LYS A 69 -4.15 -11.06 8.33
CA LYS A 69 -5.44 -11.76 8.36
C LYS A 69 -6.61 -10.82 8.70
N THR A 70 -6.41 -9.86 9.61
CA THR A 70 -7.43 -8.85 9.93
C THR A 70 -7.70 -7.86 8.80
N GLU A 71 -6.77 -7.69 7.85
CA GLU A 71 -6.97 -6.84 6.67
C GLU A 71 -7.66 -7.54 5.50
N GLU A 72 -7.64 -8.88 5.42
CA GLU A 72 -8.32 -9.61 4.35
C GLU A 72 -9.85 -9.61 4.53
N PRO A 73 -10.62 -8.95 3.65
CA PRO A 73 -12.09 -8.84 3.78
C PRO A 73 -12.81 -10.19 3.61
N ALA A 74 -12.13 -11.21 3.05
CA ALA A 74 -12.71 -12.53 2.84
C ALA A 74 -12.51 -13.50 4.03
N SER A 75 -11.64 -13.17 5.00
CA SER A 75 -11.25 -14.12 6.06
C SER A 75 -12.21 -14.16 7.25
N PHE A 76 -13.16 -13.23 7.33
CA PHE A 76 -14.13 -13.14 8.42
C PHE A 76 -15.55 -13.02 7.89
N LYS A 77 -16.22 -14.17 7.73
CA LYS A 77 -17.67 -14.21 8.01
C LYS A 77 -17.78 -14.16 9.53
N GLU A 78 -17.85 -12.96 10.12
CA GLU A 78 -18.20 -12.83 11.54
C GLU A 78 -19.64 -13.39 11.69
N PRO A 79 -19.86 -14.46 12.48
CA PRO A 79 -21.20 -15.01 12.67
C PRO A 79 -22.12 -14.04 13.43
N ASP A 80 -21.53 -13.21 14.31
CA ASP A 80 -22.22 -12.13 15.00
C ASP A 80 -21.81 -10.78 14.39
N GLN A 81 -22.76 -10.14 13.71
CA GLN A 81 -22.64 -8.81 13.15
C GLN A 81 -22.55 -7.74 14.26
N ASN A 82 -21.44 -7.65 14.98
CA ASN A 82 -21.24 -6.57 15.94
C ASN A 82 -20.86 -5.27 15.20
N ILE A 83 -21.88 -4.50 14.85
CA ILE A 83 -21.83 -3.29 14.01
C ILE A 83 -20.80 -2.26 14.54
N GLU A 84 -20.60 -2.17 15.85
CA GLU A 84 -19.66 -1.22 16.44
C GLU A 84 -18.19 -1.58 16.19
N LYS A 85 -17.85 -2.87 16.25
CA LYS A 85 -16.49 -3.37 15.92
C LYS A 85 -16.19 -3.21 14.44
N ILE A 86 -17.20 -3.35 13.59
CA ILE A 86 -17.07 -3.12 12.14
C ILE A 86 -16.84 -1.62 11.87
N ARG A 87 -17.59 -0.73 12.53
CA ARG A 87 -17.44 0.74 12.39
C ARG A 87 -16.06 1.22 12.85
N THR A 88 -15.55 0.75 13.99
CA THR A 88 -14.20 1.11 14.47
C THR A 88 -13.11 0.65 13.50
N LYS A 89 -13.20 -0.58 12.98
CA LYS A 89 -12.26 -1.08 11.96
C LYS A 89 -12.31 -0.29 10.65
N ILE A 90 -13.50 0.15 10.21
CA ILE A 90 -13.66 1.02 9.02
C ILE A 90 -12.99 2.38 9.27
N ILE A 91 -13.18 2.99 10.45
CA ILE A 91 -12.58 4.27 10.82
C ILE A 91 -11.05 4.15 10.86
N GLU A 92 -10.51 3.11 11.49
CA GLU A 92 -9.07 2.83 11.50
C GLU A 92 -8.51 2.64 10.09
N ARG A 93 -9.26 1.97 9.21
CA ARG A 93 -8.89 1.81 7.79
C ARG A 93 -8.89 3.15 7.06
N MET A 94 -9.90 3.99 7.26
CA MET A 94 -9.98 5.32 6.65
C MET A 94 -8.85 6.23 7.13
N GLN A 95 -8.49 6.18 8.42
CA GLN A 95 -7.37 6.94 8.98
C GLN A 95 -6.02 6.46 8.42
N ARG A 96 -5.81 5.14 8.28
CA ARG A 96 -4.63 4.56 7.63
C ARG A 96 -4.52 4.95 6.14
N HIS A 97 -5.63 4.93 5.40
CA HIS A 97 -5.66 5.37 4.01
C HIS A 97 -5.48 6.89 3.82
N LYS A 98 -5.97 7.72 4.74
CA LYS A 98 -5.69 9.17 4.74
C LYS A 98 -4.19 9.45 4.90
N LYS A 99 -3.48 8.71 5.75
CA LYS A 99 -2.01 8.84 5.92
C LYS A 99 -1.21 8.43 4.67
N ARG A 100 -1.74 7.54 3.82
CA ARG A 100 -1.12 7.13 2.53
C ARG A 100 -1.17 8.21 1.43
N LYS A 101 -2.01 9.26 1.56
CA LYS A 101 -2.24 10.26 0.50
C LYS A 101 -1.26 11.44 0.45
N LYS A 102 -0.07 11.37 1.08
CA LYS A 102 0.84 12.53 1.06
C LYS A 102 1.63 12.74 -0.25
N THR A 103 1.64 11.77 -1.16
CA THR A 103 2.13 12.00 -2.52
C THR A 103 1.32 11.14 -3.49
N PRO A 104 0.41 11.72 -4.29
CA PRO A 104 -0.14 10.98 -5.42
C PRO A 104 1.07 10.58 -6.31
N PRO A 105 1.16 9.31 -6.76
CA PRO A 105 2.17 8.96 -7.73
C PRO A 105 2.01 9.91 -8.91
N LYS A 106 3.02 10.74 -9.20
CA LYS A 106 3.01 11.65 -10.36
C LYS A 106 2.58 10.81 -11.56
N GLN A 107 1.42 11.12 -12.13
CA GLN A 107 0.81 10.28 -13.15
C GLN A 107 1.80 10.18 -14.31
N LYS A 108 2.33 8.99 -14.60
CA LYS A 108 3.35 8.76 -15.64
C LYS A 108 2.98 9.41 -16.99
N LYS A 109 1.67 9.52 -17.28
CA LYS A 109 1.12 10.16 -18.48
C LYS A 109 1.30 11.68 -18.52
N LEU A 110 1.23 12.37 -17.38
CA LEU A 110 1.49 13.82 -17.32
C LEU A 110 2.98 14.12 -17.55
N GLN A 111 3.88 13.31 -17.00
CA GLN A 111 5.32 13.41 -17.27
C GLN A 111 5.68 13.14 -18.74
N GLN A 112 4.93 12.25 -19.41
CA GLN A 112 5.11 12.02 -20.84
C GLN A 112 4.69 13.25 -21.67
N LEU A 113 3.65 13.98 -21.27
CA LEU A 113 3.24 15.24 -21.91
C LEU A 113 4.27 16.35 -21.77
N GLU A 114 5.00 16.41 -20.65
CA GLU A 114 6.06 17.41 -20.43
C GLU A 114 7.15 17.34 -21.50
N LYS A 115 7.44 16.15 -22.03
CA LYS A 115 8.44 15.96 -23.10
C LYS A 115 8.03 16.59 -24.43
N PHE A 116 6.72 16.78 -24.65
CA PHE A 116 6.14 17.31 -25.88
C PHE A 116 5.42 18.66 -25.65
N ASP A 117 5.77 19.38 -24.58
CA ASP A 117 5.10 20.62 -24.18
C ASP A 117 5.09 21.67 -25.29
N LYS A 118 6.25 21.86 -25.96
CA LYS A 118 6.40 22.81 -27.06
C LYS A 118 5.47 22.49 -28.22
N ASP A 119 5.41 21.23 -28.63
CA ASP A 119 4.60 20.79 -29.76
C ASP A 119 3.11 20.88 -29.44
N VAL A 120 2.71 20.48 -28.23
CA VAL A 120 1.32 20.54 -27.76
C VAL A 120 0.82 21.99 -27.68
N ARG A 121 1.65 22.93 -27.21
CA ARG A 121 1.32 24.37 -27.18
C ARG A 121 1.21 24.94 -28.59
N LEU A 122 2.19 24.67 -29.46
CA LEU A 122 2.16 25.12 -30.85
C LEU A 122 0.93 24.60 -31.60
N MET A 123 0.59 23.32 -31.42
CA MET A 123 -0.61 22.74 -32.01
C MET A 123 -1.88 23.41 -31.47
N ARG A 124 -1.90 23.79 -30.19
CA ARG A 124 -3.04 24.49 -29.59
C ARG A 124 -3.17 25.93 -30.08
N GLU A 125 -2.06 26.66 -30.22
CA GLU A 125 -2.01 28.00 -30.81
C GLU A 125 -2.50 27.99 -32.26
N LYS A 126 -2.17 26.94 -33.01
CA LYS A 126 -2.69 26.69 -34.38
C LYS A 126 -4.17 26.27 -34.41
N GLY A 127 -4.86 26.26 -33.28
CA GLY A 127 -6.30 25.98 -33.20
C GLY A 127 -6.69 24.51 -33.27
N LEU A 128 -5.74 23.56 -33.13
CA LEU A 128 -6.09 22.14 -33.15
C LEU A 128 -6.90 21.74 -31.90
N SER A 129 -7.84 20.82 -32.10
CA SER A 129 -8.63 20.23 -31.02
C SER A 129 -7.78 19.27 -30.20
N TYR A 130 -8.13 19.10 -28.92
CA TYR A 130 -7.39 18.18 -28.03
C TYR A 130 -7.40 16.73 -28.51
N GLN A 131 -8.44 16.33 -29.26
CA GLN A 131 -8.52 15.02 -29.91
C GLN A 131 -7.47 14.86 -31.01
N LYS A 132 -7.34 15.85 -31.90
CA LYS A 132 -6.32 15.83 -32.96
C LYS A 132 -4.90 15.82 -32.41
N ILE A 133 -4.66 16.52 -31.31
CA ILE A 133 -3.35 16.49 -30.62
C ILE A 133 -3.08 15.08 -30.04
N ALA A 134 -4.08 14.44 -29.43
CA ALA A 134 -3.95 13.07 -28.94
C ALA A 134 -3.67 12.07 -30.05
N GLU A 135 -4.35 12.19 -31.19
CA GLU A 135 -4.12 11.37 -32.38
C GLU A 135 -2.71 11.59 -32.92
N TYR A 136 -2.25 12.84 -33.02
CA TYR A 136 -0.89 13.17 -33.46
C TYR A 136 0.17 12.52 -32.56
N LEU A 137 0.02 12.65 -31.23
CA LEU A 137 0.93 12.04 -30.27
C LEU A 137 0.93 10.50 -30.35
N ASN A 138 -0.22 9.90 -30.64
CA ASN A 138 -0.33 8.46 -30.82
C ASN A 138 0.34 7.99 -32.12
N THR A 139 0.15 8.71 -33.22
CA THR A 139 0.66 8.34 -34.55
C THR A 139 2.16 8.58 -34.69
N TYR A 140 2.64 9.77 -34.32
CA TYR A 140 4.04 10.18 -34.58
C TYR A 140 4.98 9.87 -33.42
N HIS A 141 4.48 9.92 -32.18
CA HIS A 141 5.31 9.71 -31.00
C HIS A 141 5.04 8.36 -30.31
N LYS A 142 4.07 7.56 -30.79
CA LYS A 142 3.63 6.29 -30.17
C LYS A 142 3.20 6.46 -28.71
N VAL A 143 2.70 7.65 -28.36
CA VAL A 143 2.28 8.01 -27.00
C VAL A 143 0.76 7.99 -26.90
N LYS A 144 0.22 6.95 -26.27
CA LYS A 144 -1.23 6.77 -26.10
C LYS A 144 -1.76 7.59 -24.93
N ILE A 145 -2.12 8.84 -25.20
CA ILE A 145 -2.69 9.78 -24.23
C ILE A 145 -4.10 10.17 -24.65
N HIS A 146 -5.03 10.14 -23.70
CA HIS A 146 -6.41 10.55 -23.95
C HIS A 146 -6.55 12.07 -23.85
N PHE A 147 -7.41 12.68 -24.68
CA PHE A 147 -7.55 14.13 -24.81
C PHE A 147 -7.79 14.86 -23.47
N THR A 148 -8.48 14.22 -22.51
CA THR A 148 -8.74 14.78 -21.18
C THR A 148 -7.45 15.06 -20.39
N TYR A 149 -6.41 14.27 -20.59
CA TYR A 149 -5.10 14.51 -19.95
C TYR A 149 -4.40 15.72 -20.56
N ILE A 150 -4.54 15.95 -21.87
CA ILE A 150 -3.97 17.11 -22.57
C ILE A 150 -4.68 18.39 -22.11
N GLN A 151 -6.01 18.34 -22.01
CA GLN A 151 -6.81 19.47 -21.51
C GLN A 151 -6.43 19.81 -20.06
N LYS A 152 -6.30 18.80 -19.20
CA LYS A 152 -5.87 18.99 -17.81
C LYS A 152 -4.46 19.59 -17.74
N TYR A 153 -3.53 19.04 -18.52
CA TYR A 153 -2.14 19.48 -18.56
C TYR A 153 -1.99 20.96 -18.96
N LEU A 154 -2.77 21.41 -19.94
CA LEU A 154 -2.75 22.81 -20.37
C LEU A 154 -3.41 23.73 -19.34
N LYS A 155 -4.51 23.32 -18.70
CA LYS A 155 -5.18 24.11 -17.65
C LYS A 155 -4.30 24.31 -16.42
N ASP A 156 -3.62 23.26 -15.97
CA ASP A 156 -2.77 23.28 -14.78
C ASP A 156 -1.51 24.16 -14.96
N ARG A 157 -1.17 24.58 -16.19
CA ARG A 157 0.02 25.38 -16.53
C ARG A 157 -0.29 26.78 -17.07
N THR A 158 -1.56 27.14 -17.19
CA THR A 158 -2.03 28.49 -17.55
C THR A 158 -2.44 29.34 -16.34
N THR A 159 -2.22 28.83 -15.13
CA THR A 159 -2.43 29.54 -13.85
C THR A 159 -1.07 29.73 -13.19
#